data_AF-A0A1Q6HV88-F1
#
_entry.id   AF-A0A1Q6HV88-F1
#
_cell.length_a   1.000
_cell.length_b   1.000
_cell.length_c   1.000
_cell.angle_alpha   90.00
_cell.angle_beta   90.00
_cell.angle_gamma   90.00
#
_symmetry.space_group_name_H-M   'P 1'
#
loop_
_entity.id
_entity.type
_entity.pdbx_description
1 polymer ?
#
loop_
_entity_poly.entity_id
_entity_poly.type
_entity_poly.pdbx_seq_one_letter_code
_entity_poly.pdbx_strand_id
1 'polypeptide(L)'
;MRRLGMAVAAVLLCATMGFARENRNNVSKEPFAINFEKLSNYLQLSSYQANEVANINEYFLDMQGESLRASEKMRDKKMRQAVYGNLKLMKKVLTPEQYRKYVVLLNVTNNNNRTLNF
;
A
#
# COMPACT_ATOMS: atom_id res chain seq x y z
N MET A 1 34.25 10.64 7.76
CA MET A 1 33.80 10.15 9.08
C MET A 1 32.57 9.26 8.89
N ARG A 2 32.34 8.37 9.85
CA ARG A 2 31.61 7.11 9.75
C ARG A 2 30.11 7.25 9.40
N ARG A 3 29.62 6.27 8.65
CA ARG A 3 28.22 6.01 8.29
C ARG A 3 27.33 6.00 9.54
N LEU A 4 26.23 6.74 9.53
CA LEU A 4 25.08 6.53 10.43
C LEU A 4 23.79 6.71 9.62
N GLY A 5 23.51 5.74 8.76
CA GLY A 5 22.15 5.52 8.29
C GLY A 5 21.38 4.81 9.40
N MET A 6 20.73 5.57 10.28
CA MET A 6 19.64 5.03 11.09
C MET A 6 18.37 5.07 10.24
N ALA A 7 18.13 4.01 9.48
CA ALA A 7 16.78 3.71 9.03
C ALA A 7 16.09 2.99 10.20
N VAL A 8 15.26 3.71 10.93
CA VAL A 8 14.31 3.12 11.87
C VAL A 8 13.34 2.31 11.04
N ALA A 9 13.53 0.98 11.01
CA ALA A 9 12.52 0.08 10.50
C ALA A 9 11.33 0.16 11.47
N ALA A 10 10.35 1.02 11.17
CA ALA A 10 9.06 0.97 11.81
C ALA A 10 8.41 -0.36 11.43
N VAL A 11 8.55 -1.34 12.31
CA VAL A 11 7.80 -2.60 12.25
C VAL A 11 6.33 -2.25 12.47
N LEU A 12 5.59 -1.99 11.39
CA LEU A 12 4.13 -1.93 11.42
C LEU A 12 3.59 -3.38 11.49
N LEU A 13 3.68 -3.96 12.69
CA LEU A 13 2.81 -5.06 13.11
C LEU A 13 1.43 -4.47 13.36
N CYS A 14 0.51 -4.60 12.41
CA CYS A 14 -0.91 -4.65 12.73
C CYS A 14 -1.42 -6.04 12.36
N ALA A 15 -1.27 -6.97 13.31
CA ALA A 15 -2.13 -8.12 13.37
C ALA A 15 -3.47 -7.66 13.97
N THR A 16 -4.52 -7.57 13.15
CA THR A 16 -5.88 -7.48 13.66
C THR A 16 -6.72 -8.59 13.02
N MET A 17 -6.77 -9.73 13.71
CA MET A 17 -7.85 -10.68 13.55
C MET A 17 -9.12 -10.01 14.09
N GLY A 18 -10.11 -9.77 13.23
CA GLY A 18 -11.35 -9.10 13.61
C GLY A 18 -12.51 -9.56 12.75
N PHE A 19 -13.12 -10.69 13.13
CA PHE A 19 -14.43 -11.07 12.61
C PHE A 19 -15.49 -10.10 13.14
N ALA A 20 -16.04 -9.25 12.26
CA ALA A 20 -17.32 -8.58 12.50
C ALA A 20 -18.03 -8.35 11.15
N ARG A 21 -18.90 -9.30 10.84
CA ARG A 21 -19.88 -9.32 9.76
C ARG A 21 -20.91 -8.21 9.98
N GLU A 22 -21.17 -7.39 8.96
CA GLU A 22 -22.51 -7.09 8.41
C GLU A 22 -22.47 -5.84 7.51
N ASN A 23 -22.48 -6.04 6.18
CA ASN A 23 -23.28 -5.32 5.17
C ASN A 23 -22.74 -5.67 3.75
N ARG A 24 -23.54 -6.39 2.94
CA ARG A 24 -23.17 -7.16 1.73
C ARG A 24 -22.70 -6.36 0.49
N ASN A 25 -22.16 -5.16 0.64
CA ASN A 25 -21.62 -4.37 -0.48
C ASN A 25 -20.25 -3.74 -0.19
N ASN A 26 -19.59 -4.12 0.89
CA ASN A 26 -18.33 -3.50 1.27
C ASN A 26 -17.19 -4.48 1.04
N VAL A 27 -16.48 -4.29 -0.08
CA VAL A 27 -15.06 -4.65 -0.20
C VAL A 27 -14.40 -4.30 1.14
N SER A 28 -13.71 -5.26 1.75
CA SER A 28 -12.98 -5.11 3.02
C SER A 28 -12.43 -3.68 3.14
N LYS A 29 -13.03 -2.87 4.03
CA LYS A 29 -12.75 -1.43 4.20
C LYS A 29 -11.39 -1.16 4.85
N GLU A 30 -10.55 -2.18 4.94
CA GLU A 30 -9.23 -2.04 5.51
C GLU A 30 -8.28 -1.37 4.51
N PRO A 31 -7.37 -0.52 4.97
CA PRO A 31 -6.30 0.00 4.14
C PRO A 31 -5.57 -1.14 3.45
N PHE A 32 -5.26 -0.97 2.17
CA PHE A 32 -4.37 -1.87 1.47
C PHE A 32 -2.99 -1.84 2.13
N ALA A 33 -2.71 -2.87 2.92
CA ALA A 33 -1.46 -3.06 3.61
C ALA A 33 -0.65 -4.17 2.91
N ILE A 34 0.27 -3.79 2.02
CA ILE A 34 1.27 -4.74 1.54
C ILE A 34 2.34 -4.87 2.63
N ASN A 35 2.68 -6.12 2.99
CA ASN A 35 3.86 -6.38 3.80
C ASN A 35 5.13 -5.88 3.06
N PHE A 36 5.78 -4.86 3.63
CA PHE A 36 6.92 -4.20 3.01
C PHE A 36 8.09 -5.14 2.73
N GLU A 37 8.38 -6.08 3.64
CA GLU A 37 9.47 -7.04 3.46
C GLU A 37 9.22 -7.95 2.25
N LYS A 38 8.00 -8.48 2.10
CA LYS A 38 7.61 -9.28 0.93
C LYS A 38 7.66 -8.46 -0.36
N LEU A 39 7.20 -7.21 -0.31
CA LEU A 39 7.26 -6.30 -1.45
C LEU A 39 8.70 -6.01 -1.87
N SER A 40 9.55 -5.69 -0.89
CA SER A 40 10.96 -5.41 -1.10
C SER A 40 11.69 -6.60 -1.73
N ASN A 41 11.44 -7.80 -1.22
CA ASN A 41 11.99 -9.04 -1.76
C ASN A 41 11.48 -9.34 -3.18
N TYR A 42 10.17 -9.21 -3.42
CA TYR A 42 9.58 -9.46 -4.73
C TYR A 42 10.09 -8.50 -5.82
N LEU A 43 10.26 -7.22 -5.47
CA LEU A 43 10.78 -6.20 -6.38
C LEU A 43 12.31 -6.14 -6.42
N GLN A 44 13.00 -6.90 -5.56
CA GLN A 44 14.46 -6.88 -5.39
C GLN A 44 14.97 -5.45 -5.24
N LEU A 45 14.41 -4.73 -4.27
CA LEU A 45 14.75 -3.32 -4.05
C LEU A 45 16.20 -3.18 -3.59
N SER A 46 16.92 -2.21 -4.17
CA SER A 46 18.15 -1.71 -3.57
C SER A 46 17.86 -1.05 -2.22
N SER A 47 18.85 -0.92 -1.33
CA SER A 47 18.66 -0.25 -0.04
C SER A 47 18.10 1.17 -0.16
N TYR A 48 18.50 1.91 -1.21
CA TYR A 48 17.94 3.24 -1.49
C TYR A 48 16.46 3.17 -1.84
N GLN A 49 16.10 2.30 -2.80
CA GLN A 49 14.71 2.14 -3.20
C GLN A 49 13.84 1.61 -2.05
N ALA A 50 14.37 0.73 -1.20
CA ALA A 50 13.67 0.21 -0.04
C ALA A 50 13.24 1.34 0.91
N ASN A 51 14.15 2.27 1.24
CA ASN A 51 13.82 3.42 2.08
C ASN A 51 12.73 4.31 1.45
N GLU A 52 12.87 4.63 0.16
CA GLU A 52 11.89 5.44 -0.55
C GLU A 52 10.52 4.77 -0.67
N VAL A 53 10.49 3.46 -0.95
CA VAL A 53 9.26 2.66 -1.03
C VAL A 53 8.58 2.55 0.34
N ALA A 54 9.35 2.44 1.43
CA ALA A 54 8.80 2.46 2.79
C ALA A 54 8.09 3.79 3.08
N ASN A 55 8.76 4.92 2.80
CA ASN A 55 8.18 6.26 2.97
C ASN A 55 6.91 6.46 2.13
N ILE A 56 6.92 6.00 0.87
CA ILE A 56 5.75 6.07 -0.01
C ILE A 56 4.61 5.20 0.53
N ASN A 57 4.91 4.02 1.07
CA ASN A 57 3.91 3.11 1.63
C ASN A 57 3.25 3.70 2.88
N GLU A 58 4.01 4.31 3.78
CA GLU A 58 3.49 5.03 4.95
C GLU A 58 2.56 6.17 4.50
N TYR A 59 3.01 7.03 3.59
CA TYR A 59 2.17 8.09 3.03
C TYR A 59 0.89 7.55 2.37
N PHE A 60 0.97 6.42 1.68
CA PHE A 60 -0.20 5.80 1.07
C PHE A 60 -1.20 5.28 2.11
N LEU A 61 -0.73 4.69 3.21
CA LEU A 61 -1.59 4.26 4.32
C LEU A 61 -2.34 5.44 4.96
N ASP A 62 -1.65 6.57 5.15
CA ASP A 62 -2.28 7.80 5.66
C ASP A 62 -3.38 8.31 4.72
N MET A 63 -3.08 8.40 3.41
CA MET A 63 -4.05 8.81 2.40
C MET A 63 -5.25 7.87 2.30
N GLN A 64 -5.05 6.56 2.47
CA GLN A 64 -6.14 5.59 2.56
C GLN A 64 -6.97 5.83 3.83
N GLY A 65 -6.34 6.04 4.98
CA GLY A 65 -7.03 6.36 6.23
C GLY A 65 -7.89 7.63 6.11
N GLU A 66 -7.37 8.68 5.48
CA GLU A 66 -8.14 9.89 5.18
C GLU A 66 -9.32 9.64 4.25
N SER A 67 -9.14 8.78 3.24
CA SER A 67 -10.22 8.43 2.32
C SER A 67 -11.36 7.68 3.03
N LEU A 68 -11.02 6.80 3.99
CA LEU A 68 -11.98 6.05 4.80
C LEU A 68 -12.74 6.93 5.80
N ARG A 69 -12.12 8.01 6.27
CA ARG A 69 -12.79 9.01 7.13
C ARG A 69 -13.65 10.01 6.36
N ALA A 70 -13.53 10.05 5.03
CA ALA A 70 -14.31 10.96 4.20
C ALA A 70 -15.80 10.56 4.14
N SER A 71 -16.64 11.53 3.78
CA SER A 71 -18.06 11.26 3.50
C SER A 71 -18.20 10.24 2.38
N GLU A 72 -19.29 9.47 2.39
CA GLU A 72 -19.54 8.42 1.40
C GLU A 72 -19.41 8.92 -0.05
N LYS A 73 -19.99 10.09 -0.35
CA LYS A 73 -19.89 10.76 -1.66
C LYS A 73 -18.45 11.07 -2.09
N MET A 74 -17.53 11.27 -1.15
CA MET A 74 -16.14 11.68 -1.41
C MET A 74 -15.13 10.55 -1.25
N ARG A 75 -15.49 9.48 -0.55
CA ARG A 75 -14.64 8.32 -0.22
C ARG A 75 -13.97 7.74 -1.46
N ASP A 76 -14.75 7.40 -2.48
CA ASP A 76 -14.24 6.81 -3.71
C ASP A 76 -13.29 7.73 -4.48
N LYS A 77 -13.61 9.04 -4.51
CA LYS A 77 -12.76 10.04 -5.14
C LYS A 77 -11.41 10.13 -4.41
N LYS A 78 -11.43 10.20 -3.08
CA LYS A 78 -10.20 10.26 -2.28
C LYS A 78 -9.39 8.97 -2.38
N MET A 79 -10.04 7.81 -2.38
CA MET A 79 -9.36 6.53 -2.56
C MET A 79 -8.66 6.44 -3.93
N ARG A 80 -9.33 6.86 -5.01
CA ARG A 80 -8.69 6.95 -6.34
C ARG A 80 -7.49 7.90 -6.34
N GLN A 81 -7.60 9.05 -5.67
CA GLN A 81 -6.49 9.99 -5.53
C GLN A 81 -5.30 9.38 -4.76
N ALA A 82 -5.56 8.65 -3.67
CA ALA A 82 -4.54 7.94 -2.91
C ALA A 82 -3.81 6.92 -3.79
N VAL A 83 -4.57 6.08 -4.52
CA VAL A 83 -4.00 5.06 -5.42
C VAL A 83 -3.17 5.69 -6.54
N TYR A 84 -3.69 6.71 -7.23
CA TYR A 84 -2.94 7.39 -8.31
C TYR A 84 -1.71 8.15 -7.79
N GLY A 85 -1.80 8.76 -6.61
CA GLY A 85 -0.66 9.39 -5.94
C GLY A 85 0.44 8.39 -5.67
N ASN A 86 0.09 7.25 -5.06
CA ASN A 86 1.01 6.16 -4.78
C ASN A 86 1.65 5.59 -6.06
N LEU A 87 0.86 5.29 -7.11
CA LEU A 87 1.40 4.84 -8.41
C LEU A 87 2.39 5.84 -9.00
N LYS A 88 2.09 7.13 -8.94
CA LYS A 88 2.98 8.19 -9.44
C LYS A 88 4.29 8.26 -8.66
N LEU A 89 4.25 8.12 -7.34
CA LEU A 89 5.44 8.14 -6.49
C LEU A 89 6.30 6.89 -6.71
N MET A 90 5.69 5.70 -6.73
CA MET A 90 6.39 4.44 -7.01
C MET A 90 7.09 4.47 -8.37
N LYS A 91 6.47 5.04 -9.41
CA LYS A 91 7.07 5.17 -10.75
C LYS A 91 8.35 6.00 -10.77
N LYS A 92 8.54 6.94 -9.83
CA LYS A 92 9.75 7.77 -9.75
C LYS A 92 10.94 7.02 -9.15
N VAL A 93 10.68 6.03 -8.29
CA VAL A 93 11.69 5.32 -7.49
C VAL A 93 12.06 3.98 -8.11
N LEU A 94 11.07 3.29 -8.68
CA LEU A 94 11.24 1.94 -9.24
C LEU A 94 11.77 2.00 -10.67
N THR A 95 12.56 1.00 -11.05
CA THR A 95 12.90 0.79 -12.46
C THR A 95 11.64 0.43 -13.26
N PRO A 96 11.64 0.56 -14.60
CA PRO A 96 10.50 0.19 -15.42
C PRO A 96 10.02 -1.25 -15.20
N GLU A 97 10.96 -2.20 -14.98
CA GLU A 97 10.61 -3.60 -14.71
C GLU A 97 9.97 -3.76 -13.32
N GLN A 98 10.56 -3.16 -12.29
CA GLN A 98 10.01 -3.18 -10.92
C GLN A 98 8.63 -2.54 -10.88
N TYR A 99 8.44 -1.41 -11.56
CA TYR A 99 7.14 -0.73 -11.61
C TYR A 99 6.07 -1.59 -12.30
N ARG A 100 6.41 -2.33 -13.37
CA ARG A 100 5.48 -3.29 -13.99
C ARG A 100 5.09 -4.40 -13.01
N LYS A 101 6.06 -5.02 -12.34
CA LYS A 101 5.82 -6.04 -11.30
C LYS A 101 4.91 -5.50 -10.18
N TYR A 102 5.17 -4.27 -9.74
CA TYR A 102 4.36 -3.60 -8.72
C TYR A 102 2.90 -3.40 -9.14
N VAL A 103 2.66 -2.88 -10.34
CA VAL A 103 1.30 -2.65 -10.85
C VAL A 103 0.54 -3.96 -11.05
N VAL A 104 1.23 -5.01 -11.53
CA VAL A 104 0.65 -6.35 -11.65
C VAL A 104 0.23 -6.87 -10.27
N LEU A 105 1.09 -6.77 -9.26
CA LEU A 105 0.77 -7.19 -7.90
C LEU A 105 -0.43 -6.43 -7.32
N LEU A 106 -0.49 -5.11 -7.53
CA LEU A 106 -1.62 -4.28 -7.09
C LEU A 106 -2.93 -4.71 -7.77
N ASN A 107 -2.88 -4.97 -9.08
CA ASN A 107 -4.05 -5.39 -9.85
C ASN A 107 -4.54 -6.78 -9.44
N VAL A 108 -3.63 -7.76 -9.27
CA VAL A 108 -3.96 -9.11 -8.81
C VAL A 108 -4.57 -9.06 -7.41
N THR A 109 -3.99 -8.27 -6.50
CA THR A 109 -4.52 -8.16 -5.13
C THR A 109 -5.90 -7.51 -5.12
N ASN A 110 -6.10 -6.44 -5.90
CA ASN A 110 -7.41 -5.80 -6.03
C ASN A 110 -8.46 -6.75 -6.65
N ASN A 111 -8.09 -7.52 -7.67
CA ASN A 111 -8.99 -8.51 -8.26
C ASN A 111 -9.32 -9.64 -7.27
N ASN A 112 -8.34 -10.14 -6.53
CA ASN A 112 -8.57 -11.16 -5.50
C ASN A 112 -9.51 -10.65 -4.41
N ASN A 113 -9.34 -9.40 -3.94
CA ASN A 113 -10.23 -8.79 -2.95
C ASN A 113 -11.66 -8.55 -3.49
N ARG A 114 -11.85 -8.46 -4.81
CA ARG A 114 -13.18 -8.37 -5.43
C ARG A 114 -13.82 -9.75 -5.59
N THR A 115 -13.03 -10.75 -5.96
CA THR A 115 -13.50 -12.10 -6.32
C THR A 115 -13.68 -13.01 -5.11
N LEU A 116 -12.88 -12.86 -4.05
CA LEU A 116 -12.89 -13.72 -2.85
C LEU A 116 -13.81 -13.21 -1.72
N ASN A 117 -14.71 -12.26 -2.01
CA ASN A 117 -15.72 -11.82 -1.04
C ASN A 117 -16.73 -12.97 -0.79
N PHE A 118 -16.44 -13.83 0.19
CA PHE A 118 -17.38 -14.77 0.81
C PHE A 118 -18.27 -14.06 1.83
#